data_AF-A0A7C5I385-F1
#
_entry.id   AF-A0A7C5I385-F1
#
_cell.length_a   1.000
_cell.length_b   1.000
_cell.length_c   1.000
_cell.angle_alpha   90.00
_cell.angle_beta   90.00
_cell.angle_gamma   90.00
#
_symmetry.space_group_name_H-M   'P 1'
#
loop_
_entity.id
_entity.type
_entity.pdbx_description
1 polymer ?
#
loop_
_entity_poly.entity_id
_entity_poly.type
_entity_poly.pdbx_seq_one_letter_code
_entity_poly.pdbx_strand_id
1 'polypeptide(L)'
;NTPEMIEAFRFYKELGKYSKPGYTTVLDALKGYLAGEAPMIFYSTYIMDDIAVEEVQRGRIDKFDPKLVENTGFANYMTNTEPSSYGQVVALGILEGTKNRIEAKEFVKFLMTGNNYIYWLHMAPGGMNPTRKSIAANPKFLENPVLERYGSEKIQEIISALENVVRFDFYEGHVITDMSKISGAFIIGKAINYMFANDWTPEETAAWAQKEAEKILGK
;
A
#
# COMPACT_ATOMS: atom_id res chain seq x y z
N ASN A 1 -3.11 23.46 6.32
CA ASN A 1 -3.76 23.41 7.65
C ASN A 1 -5.26 23.66 7.53
N THR A 2 -5.92 23.07 6.53
CA THR A 2 -7.34 23.29 6.28
C THR A 2 -8.20 22.53 7.29
N PRO A 3 -9.51 22.82 7.41
CA PRO A 3 -10.42 22.05 8.25
C PRO A 3 -10.37 20.55 7.99
N GLU A 4 -10.28 20.13 6.73
CA GLU A 4 -10.23 18.71 6.31
C GLU A 4 -8.93 18.04 6.79
N MET A 5 -7.80 18.74 6.72
CA MET A 5 -6.52 18.23 7.25
C MET A 5 -6.57 18.05 8.77
N ILE A 6 -7.19 19.01 9.47
CA ILE A 6 -7.37 18.95 10.93
C ILE A 6 -8.30 17.79 11.30
N GLU A 7 -9.38 17.58 10.55
CA GLU A 7 -10.27 16.42 10.71
C GLU A 7 -9.52 15.10 10.54
N ALA A 8 -8.69 14.97 9.48
CA ALA A 8 -7.88 13.79 9.25
C ALA A 8 -6.91 13.52 10.43
N PHE A 9 -6.21 14.54 10.92
CA PHE A 9 -5.33 14.39 12.09
C PHE A 9 -6.12 14.02 13.36
N ARG A 10 -7.33 14.55 13.54
CA ARG A 10 -8.20 14.18 14.65
C ARG A 10 -8.58 12.70 14.58
N PHE A 11 -8.95 12.21 13.40
CA PHE A 11 -9.23 10.81 13.17
C PHE A 11 -8.03 9.92 13.49
N TYR A 12 -6.83 10.26 12.99
CA TYR A 12 -5.61 9.51 13.32
C TYR A 12 -5.26 9.55 14.81
N LYS A 13 -5.46 10.69 15.49
CA LYS A 13 -5.23 10.80 16.95
C LYS A 13 -6.18 9.89 17.73
N GLU A 14 -7.43 9.76 17.29
CA GLU A 14 -8.39 8.81 17.88
C GLU A 14 -7.98 7.36 17.60
N LEU A 15 -7.64 7.03 16.36
CA LEU A 15 -7.23 5.67 15.98
C LEU A 15 -5.99 5.20 16.74
N GLY A 16 -5.04 6.10 16.99
CA GLY A 16 -3.81 5.81 17.75
C GLY A 16 -4.05 5.36 19.19
N LYS A 17 -5.23 5.59 19.77
CA LYS A 17 -5.59 5.04 21.10
C LYS A 17 -5.73 3.51 21.09
N TYR A 18 -5.98 2.93 19.92
CA TYR A 18 -6.15 1.50 19.71
C TYR A 18 -4.91 0.83 19.11
N SER A 19 -3.86 1.60 18.78
CA SER A 19 -2.61 1.05 18.26
C SER A 19 -1.71 0.50 19.36
N LYS A 20 -0.79 -0.41 18.98
CA LYS A 20 0.26 -0.89 19.87
C LYS A 20 1.08 0.29 20.42
N PRO A 21 1.42 0.32 21.73
CA PRO A 21 2.17 1.42 22.30
C PRO A 21 3.60 1.50 21.74
N GLY A 22 4.14 2.72 21.71
CA GLY A 22 5.49 3.01 21.24
C GLY A 22 5.58 3.24 19.74
N TYR A 23 6.80 3.46 19.24
CA TYR A 23 7.05 3.60 17.81
C TYR A 23 7.01 2.24 17.14
N THR A 24 5.95 1.98 16.38
CA THR A 24 5.79 0.73 15.63
C THR A 24 6.25 0.90 14.19
N THR A 25 7.04 -0.04 13.71
CA THR A 25 7.38 -0.15 12.29
C THR A 25 6.37 -1.01 11.53
N VAL A 26 6.48 -1.01 10.20
CA VAL A 26 5.75 -1.95 9.33
C VAL A 26 5.98 -3.40 9.74
N LEU A 27 7.21 -3.75 10.16
CA LEU A 27 7.54 -5.11 10.60
C LEU A 27 6.91 -5.45 11.96
N ASP A 28 6.85 -4.50 12.89
CA ASP A 28 6.21 -4.71 14.20
C ASP A 28 4.71 -4.93 14.04
N ALA A 29 4.07 -4.16 13.16
CA ALA A 29 2.67 -4.33 12.82
C ALA A 29 2.42 -5.71 12.19
N LEU A 30 3.24 -6.11 11.22
CA LEU A 30 3.13 -7.41 10.57
C LEU A 30 3.26 -8.55 11.57
N LYS A 31 4.32 -8.53 12.41
CA LYS A 31 4.52 -9.57 13.44
C LYS A 31 3.36 -9.61 14.43
N GLY A 32 2.84 -8.44 14.83
CA GLY A 32 1.67 -8.36 15.69
C GLY A 32 0.42 -9.00 15.07
N TYR A 33 0.18 -8.76 13.78
CA TYR A 33 -0.94 -9.40 13.06
C TYR A 33 -0.76 -10.92 12.98
N LEU A 34 0.40 -11.39 12.51
CA LEU A 34 0.69 -12.81 12.36
C LEU A 34 0.64 -13.57 13.70
N ALA A 35 1.06 -12.92 14.80
CA ALA A 35 1.03 -13.49 16.14
C ALA A 35 -0.35 -13.40 16.82
N GLY A 36 -1.36 -12.82 16.17
CA GLY A 36 -2.69 -12.61 16.75
C GLY A 36 -2.77 -11.53 17.83
N GLU A 37 -1.75 -10.65 17.92
CA GLU A 37 -1.72 -9.50 18.84
C GLU A 37 -2.49 -8.29 18.29
N ALA A 38 -2.67 -8.23 16.97
CA ALA A 38 -3.40 -7.16 16.29
C ALA A 38 -4.50 -7.76 15.39
N PRO A 39 -5.78 -7.43 15.60
CA PRO A 39 -6.87 -7.96 14.78
C PRO A 39 -6.95 -7.30 13.39
N MET A 40 -6.31 -6.14 13.22
CA MET A 40 -6.31 -5.37 11.98
C MET A 40 -4.94 -4.70 11.78
N ILE A 41 -4.50 -4.65 10.53
CA ILE A 41 -3.27 -3.98 10.10
C ILE A 41 -3.53 -3.26 8.78
N PHE A 42 -2.93 -2.07 8.62
CA PHE A 42 -2.82 -1.43 7.32
C PHE A 42 -1.54 -1.90 6.63
N TYR A 43 -1.66 -2.68 5.56
CA TYR A 43 -0.54 -3.26 4.84
C TYR A 43 -0.87 -3.38 3.35
N SER A 44 0.16 -3.48 2.50
CA SER A 44 -0.04 -3.77 1.08
C SER A 44 -0.47 -5.23 0.87
N THR A 45 -0.84 -5.59 -0.35
CA THR A 45 -1.16 -6.98 -0.69
C THR A 45 0.07 -7.92 -0.61
N TYR A 46 1.27 -7.37 -0.40
CA TYR A 46 2.48 -8.17 -0.10
C TYR A 46 2.44 -8.88 1.25
N ILE A 47 1.37 -8.72 2.04
CA ILE A 47 1.16 -9.54 3.25
C ILE A 47 0.65 -10.96 2.92
N MET A 48 0.25 -11.21 1.67
CA MET A 48 -0.49 -12.43 1.35
C MET A 48 0.35 -13.71 1.47
N ASP A 49 1.61 -13.68 1.05
CA ASP A 49 2.53 -14.81 1.26
C ASP A 49 2.90 -14.95 2.74
N ASP A 50 3.07 -13.83 3.47
CA ASP A 50 3.31 -13.84 4.92
C ASP A 50 2.20 -14.55 5.71
N ILE A 51 0.96 -14.44 5.25
CA ILE A 51 -0.20 -15.10 5.87
C ILE A 51 -0.35 -16.55 5.36
N ALA A 52 -0.21 -16.79 4.06
CA ALA A 52 -0.57 -18.06 3.45
C ALA A 52 0.56 -19.10 3.43
N VAL A 53 1.82 -18.69 3.55
CA VAL A 53 2.99 -19.57 3.40
C VAL A 53 3.69 -19.79 4.73
N GLU A 54 3.67 -21.04 5.20
CA GLU A 54 4.28 -21.43 6.48
C GLU A 54 5.76 -21.04 6.59
N GLU A 55 6.56 -21.35 5.56
CA GLU A 55 8.00 -21.06 5.57
C GLU A 55 8.27 -19.56 5.73
N VAL A 56 7.51 -18.72 5.01
CA VAL A 56 7.62 -17.26 5.09
C VAL A 56 7.22 -16.77 6.47
N GLN A 57 6.09 -17.25 7.01
CA GLN A 57 5.59 -16.83 8.32
C GLN A 57 6.56 -17.23 9.45
N ARG A 58 7.15 -18.44 9.38
CA ARG A 58 8.15 -18.93 10.34
C ARG A 58 9.44 -18.11 10.32
N GLY A 59 9.75 -17.43 9.22
CA GLY A 59 10.84 -16.46 9.15
C GLY A 59 10.58 -15.17 9.94
N ARG A 60 9.36 -14.95 10.42
CA ARG A 60 8.92 -13.71 11.08
C ARG A 60 8.46 -13.90 12.51
N ILE A 61 7.77 -15.01 12.80
CA ILE A 61 7.21 -15.37 14.11
C ILE A 61 7.39 -16.87 14.41
N ASP A 62 7.32 -17.25 15.69
CA ASP A 62 7.61 -18.63 16.13
C ASP A 62 6.51 -19.65 15.78
N LYS A 63 5.25 -19.21 15.73
CA LYS A 63 4.07 -20.07 15.56
C LYS A 63 3.31 -19.70 14.30
N PHE A 64 3.27 -20.62 13.33
CA PHE A 64 2.43 -20.49 12.15
C PHE A 64 0.97 -20.83 12.47
N ASP A 65 0.03 -19.99 12.04
CA ASP A 65 -1.39 -20.33 12.02
C ASP A 65 -1.86 -20.65 10.59
N PRO A 66 -2.08 -21.94 10.24
CA PRO A 66 -2.52 -22.33 8.91
C PRO A 66 -3.93 -21.83 8.56
N LYS A 67 -4.74 -21.46 9.55
CA LYS A 67 -6.09 -20.93 9.35
C LYS A 67 -6.12 -19.42 9.19
N LEU A 68 -4.99 -18.73 9.39
CA LEU A 68 -4.96 -17.28 9.27
C LEU A 68 -5.41 -16.83 7.88
N VAL A 69 -5.02 -17.53 6.82
CA VAL A 69 -5.47 -17.25 5.44
C VAL A 69 -6.99 -17.32 5.25
N GLU A 70 -7.65 -18.25 5.94
CA GLU A 70 -9.11 -18.41 5.94
C GLU A 70 -9.78 -17.31 6.77
N ASN A 71 -9.16 -16.97 7.90
CA ASN A 71 -9.68 -16.02 8.89
C ASN A 71 -9.37 -14.54 8.56
N THR A 72 -8.51 -14.27 7.59
CA THR A 72 -8.19 -12.91 7.13
C THR A 72 -9.16 -12.45 6.04
N GLY A 73 -9.86 -11.34 6.31
CA GLY A 73 -10.55 -10.53 5.31
C GLY A 73 -9.72 -9.33 4.86
N PHE A 74 -10.04 -8.76 3.70
CA PHE A 74 -9.40 -7.56 3.16
C PHE A 74 -10.41 -6.41 3.12
N ALA A 75 -10.16 -5.35 3.89
CA ALA A 75 -10.91 -4.10 3.78
C ALA A 75 -10.23 -3.21 2.74
N ASN A 76 -10.65 -3.32 1.49
CA ASN A 76 -9.96 -2.73 0.33
C ASN A 76 -10.17 -1.21 0.15
N TYR A 77 -11.08 -0.58 0.89
CA TYR A 77 -11.24 0.87 0.95
C TYR A 77 -11.75 1.32 2.32
N MET A 78 -11.55 2.61 2.60
CA MET A 78 -12.20 3.32 3.70
C MET A 78 -13.12 4.40 3.12
N THR A 79 -14.16 4.77 3.85
CA THR A 79 -15.12 5.79 3.41
C THR A 79 -15.32 6.83 4.49
N ASN A 80 -15.20 8.11 4.11
CA ASN A 80 -15.71 9.25 4.86
C ASN A 80 -16.64 10.07 3.95
N THR A 81 -16.06 10.89 3.08
CA THR A 81 -16.77 11.62 2.03
C THR A 81 -16.98 10.79 0.77
N GLU A 82 -15.99 9.98 0.41
CA GLU A 82 -16.03 9.05 -0.72
C GLU A 82 -15.21 7.79 -0.41
N PRO A 83 -15.49 6.65 -1.08
CA PRO A 83 -14.65 5.47 -1.00
C PRO A 83 -13.24 5.77 -1.52
N SER A 84 -12.22 5.43 -0.74
CA SER A 84 -10.83 5.66 -1.10
C SER A 84 -9.95 4.47 -0.70
N SER A 85 -9.02 4.11 -1.58
CA SER A 85 -7.94 3.16 -1.30
C SER A 85 -6.60 3.79 -1.65
N TYR A 86 -5.55 3.43 -0.91
CA TYR A 86 -4.19 3.83 -1.25
C TYR A 86 -3.49 2.67 -1.97
N GLY A 87 -2.85 2.98 -3.09
CA GLY A 87 -2.13 1.99 -3.87
C GLY A 87 -1.04 2.63 -4.72
N GLN A 88 -0.09 1.80 -5.15
CA GLN A 88 0.99 2.21 -6.04
C GLN A 88 1.00 1.35 -7.29
N VAL A 89 0.91 2.02 -8.45
CA VAL A 89 1.15 1.38 -9.75
C VAL A 89 2.64 1.42 -10.04
N VAL A 90 3.26 0.25 -10.15
CA VAL A 90 4.65 0.11 -10.56
C VAL A 90 4.72 0.06 -12.09
N ALA A 91 5.56 0.91 -12.67
CA ALA A 91 5.73 1.03 -14.11
C ALA A 91 7.21 0.87 -14.51
N LEU A 92 7.43 0.36 -15.73
CA LEU A 92 8.76 0.28 -16.34
C LEU A 92 9.00 1.52 -17.19
N GLY A 93 9.89 2.40 -16.71
CA GLY A 93 10.28 3.63 -17.41
C GLY A 93 11.48 3.41 -18.33
N ILE A 94 11.39 3.92 -19.57
CA ILE A 94 12.54 3.98 -20.50
C ILE A 94 13.02 5.42 -20.57
N LEU A 95 14.12 5.70 -19.86
CA LEU A 95 14.69 7.03 -19.70
C LEU A 95 15.11 7.65 -21.05
N GLU A 96 15.10 8.98 -21.07
CA GLU A 96 15.71 9.75 -22.15
C GLU A 96 17.22 9.45 -22.24
N GLY A 97 17.78 9.41 -23.45
CA GLY A 97 19.19 9.06 -23.67
C GLY A 97 19.51 7.55 -23.65
N THR A 98 18.53 6.66 -23.43
CA THR A 98 18.72 5.21 -23.58
C THR A 98 19.19 4.88 -25.01
N LYS A 99 20.43 4.39 -25.16
CA LYS A 99 21.04 4.08 -26.47
C LYS A 99 20.24 3.03 -27.28
N ASN A 100 19.81 1.96 -26.62
CA ASN A 100 19.08 0.83 -27.22
C ASN A 100 17.57 0.95 -26.98
N ARG A 101 16.97 2.09 -27.37
CA ARG A 101 15.58 2.42 -27.02
C ARG A 101 14.55 1.48 -27.67
N ILE A 102 14.85 0.93 -28.85
CA ILE A 102 13.96 0.00 -29.55
C ILE A 102 13.93 -1.33 -28.80
N GLU A 103 15.10 -1.89 -28.50
CA GLU A 103 15.26 -3.15 -27.79
C GLU A 103 14.67 -3.06 -26.37
N ALA A 104 14.86 -1.94 -25.68
CA ALA A 104 14.25 -1.69 -24.38
C ALA A 104 12.70 -1.72 -24.46
N LYS A 105 12.11 -1.15 -25.52
CA LYS A 105 10.65 -1.21 -25.73
C LYS A 105 10.18 -2.62 -26.01
N GLU A 106 10.91 -3.38 -26.83
CA GLU A 106 10.57 -4.77 -27.14
C GLU A 106 10.70 -5.66 -25.91
N PHE A 107 11.70 -5.43 -25.04
CA PHE A 107 11.82 -6.14 -23.76
C PHE A 107 10.64 -5.85 -22.82
N VAL A 108 10.25 -4.58 -22.67
CA VAL A 108 9.08 -4.21 -21.85
C VAL A 108 7.81 -4.86 -22.39
N LYS A 109 7.61 -4.84 -23.73
CA LYS A 109 6.47 -5.52 -24.35
C LYS A 109 6.51 -7.02 -24.10
N PHE A 110 7.66 -7.66 -24.28
CA PHE A 110 7.84 -9.10 -24.02
C PHE A 110 7.45 -9.45 -22.59
N LEU A 111 7.96 -8.71 -21.60
CA LEU A 111 7.67 -8.94 -20.19
C LEU A 111 6.18 -8.72 -19.86
N MET A 112 5.56 -7.69 -20.45
CA MET A 112 4.17 -7.29 -20.19
C MET A 112 3.12 -8.05 -21.03
N THR A 113 3.48 -9.15 -21.70
CA THR A 113 2.57 -9.88 -22.62
C THR A 113 2.27 -11.30 -22.15
N GLY A 114 0.98 -11.65 -22.14
CA GLY A 114 0.50 -13.03 -21.94
C GLY A 114 1.09 -13.69 -20.70
N ASN A 115 1.61 -14.91 -20.88
CA ASN A 115 2.18 -15.70 -19.78
C ASN A 115 3.45 -15.09 -19.18
N ASN A 116 4.21 -14.26 -19.92
CA ASN A 116 5.40 -13.62 -19.36
C ASN A 116 5.04 -12.63 -18.25
N TYR A 117 3.92 -11.92 -18.43
CA TYR A 117 3.45 -11.01 -17.39
C TYR A 117 2.93 -11.79 -16.18
N ILE A 118 2.21 -12.89 -16.41
CA ILE A 118 1.76 -13.79 -15.32
C ILE A 118 2.95 -14.35 -14.55
N TYR A 119 3.97 -14.85 -15.26
CA TYR A 119 5.22 -15.32 -14.65
C TYR A 119 5.87 -14.23 -13.81
N TRP A 120 5.91 -13.00 -14.32
CA TRP A 120 6.46 -11.87 -13.58
C TRP A 120 5.64 -11.55 -12.31
N LEU A 121 4.31 -11.55 -12.39
CA LEU A 121 3.42 -11.36 -11.23
C LEU A 121 3.60 -12.48 -10.18
N HIS A 122 3.82 -13.73 -10.63
CA HIS A 122 4.09 -14.88 -9.76
C HIS A 122 5.45 -14.84 -9.07
N MET A 123 6.32 -13.86 -9.35
CA MET A 123 7.54 -13.64 -8.56
C MET A 123 7.24 -13.12 -7.14
N ALA A 124 6.07 -12.51 -6.93
CA ALA A 124 5.56 -12.12 -5.62
C ALA A 124 4.02 -12.29 -5.62
N PRO A 125 3.51 -13.53 -5.58
CA PRO A 125 2.09 -13.80 -5.77
C PRO A 125 1.26 -13.16 -4.66
N GLY A 126 0.20 -12.44 -5.05
CA GLY A 126 -0.62 -11.63 -4.13
C GLY A 126 -0.05 -10.24 -3.88
N GLY A 127 1.27 -10.11 -3.74
CA GLY A 127 1.96 -8.82 -3.67
C GLY A 127 1.90 -8.04 -4.99
N MET A 128 2.29 -8.67 -6.09
CA MET A 128 2.18 -8.13 -7.44
C MET A 128 0.81 -8.47 -8.04
N ASN A 129 -0.04 -7.45 -8.16
CA ASN A 129 -1.36 -7.57 -8.76
C ASN A 129 -1.39 -7.09 -10.22
N PRO A 130 -2.18 -7.73 -11.09
CA PRO A 130 -2.30 -7.34 -12.48
C PRO A 130 -2.99 -5.98 -12.62
N THR A 131 -2.42 -5.10 -13.45
CA THR A 131 -3.04 -3.81 -13.83
C THR A 131 -3.93 -3.92 -15.07
N ARG A 132 -4.12 -5.14 -15.59
CA ARG A 132 -4.94 -5.43 -16.78
C ARG A 132 -6.04 -6.42 -16.42
N LYS A 133 -7.30 -6.02 -16.63
CA LYS A 133 -8.48 -6.87 -16.37
C LYS A 133 -8.40 -8.25 -17.05
N SER A 134 -7.85 -8.30 -18.26
CA SER A 134 -7.67 -9.57 -19.00
C SER A 134 -6.69 -10.54 -18.34
N ILE A 135 -5.74 -10.06 -17.55
CA ILE A 135 -4.78 -10.89 -16.82
C ILE A 135 -5.36 -11.29 -15.46
N ALA A 136 -6.06 -10.37 -14.78
CA ALA A 136 -6.79 -10.66 -13.54
C ALA A 136 -7.80 -11.81 -13.70
N ALA A 137 -8.49 -11.86 -14.84
CA ALA A 137 -9.45 -12.92 -15.16
C ALA A 137 -8.82 -14.16 -15.82
N ASN A 138 -7.50 -14.21 -16.02
CA ASN A 138 -6.85 -15.33 -16.67
C ASN A 138 -6.69 -16.51 -15.70
N PRO A 139 -7.19 -17.72 -16.03
CA PRO A 139 -7.03 -18.89 -15.17
C PRO A 139 -5.57 -19.19 -14.77
N LYS A 140 -4.62 -18.95 -15.68
CA LYS A 140 -3.18 -19.15 -15.41
C LYS A 140 -2.62 -18.18 -14.37
N PHE A 141 -3.23 -17.01 -14.22
CA PHE A 141 -2.83 -16.10 -13.15
C PHE A 141 -3.27 -16.65 -11.80
N LEU A 142 -4.48 -17.21 -11.71
CA LEU A 142 -5.00 -17.82 -10.49
C LEU A 142 -4.34 -19.17 -10.14
N GLU A 143 -3.74 -19.85 -11.11
CA GLU A 143 -2.95 -21.08 -10.95
C GLU A 143 -1.60 -20.78 -10.26
N ASN A 144 -1.68 -20.45 -8.97
CA ASN A 144 -0.52 -20.22 -8.11
C ASN A 144 -0.84 -20.70 -6.68
N PRO A 145 0.05 -21.47 -6.02
CA PRO A 145 -0.22 -22.03 -4.70
C PRO A 145 -0.59 -21.02 -3.62
N VAL A 146 -0.09 -19.77 -3.71
CA VAL A 146 -0.46 -18.71 -2.76
C VAL A 146 -1.86 -18.18 -3.07
N LEU A 147 -2.15 -17.89 -4.34
CA LEU A 147 -3.44 -17.33 -4.74
C LEU A 147 -4.59 -18.33 -4.54
N GLU A 148 -4.35 -19.61 -4.78
CA GLU A 148 -5.32 -20.70 -4.54
C GLU A 148 -5.79 -20.76 -3.08
N ARG A 149 -4.92 -20.44 -2.11
CA ARG A 149 -5.26 -20.45 -0.68
C ARG A 149 -6.29 -19.39 -0.32
N TYR A 150 -6.34 -18.28 -1.06
CA TYR A 150 -7.30 -17.20 -0.85
C TYR A 150 -8.63 -17.44 -1.58
N GLY A 151 -8.62 -18.27 -2.62
CA GLY A 151 -9.77 -18.50 -3.50
C GLY A 151 -9.97 -17.37 -4.51
N SER A 152 -10.53 -17.71 -5.67
CA SER A 152 -10.66 -16.80 -6.82
C SER A 152 -11.49 -15.54 -6.51
N GLU A 153 -12.57 -15.67 -5.73
CA GLU A 153 -13.44 -14.56 -5.36
C GLU A 153 -12.69 -13.49 -4.57
N LYS A 154 -11.95 -13.89 -3.52
CA LYS A 154 -11.16 -12.98 -2.69
C LYS A 154 -10.03 -12.32 -3.49
N ILE A 155 -9.39 -13.04 -4.42
CA ILE A 155 -8.39 -12.45 -5.31
C ILE A 155 -9.01 -11.39 -6.22
N GLN A 156 -10.20 -11.63 -6.76
CA GLN A 156 -10.91 -10.66 -7.59
C GLN A 156 -11.33 -9.42 -6.78
N GLU A 157 -11.79 -9.60 -5.55
CA GLU A 157 -12.09 -8.51 -4.62
C GLU A 157 -10.87 -7.63 -4.35
N ILE A 158 -9.71 -8.24 -4.05
CA ILE A 158 -8.45 -7.51 -3.84
C ILE A 158 -8.05 -6.73 -5.09
N ILE A 159 -8.13 -7.35 -6.28
CA ILE A 159 -7.76 -6.68 -7.54
C ILE A 159 -8.72 -5.53 -7.87
N SER A 160 -10.01 -5.65 -7.53
CA SER A 160 -11.00 -4.60 -7.76
C SER A 160 -10.67 -3.29 -7.03
N ALA A 161 -9.85 -3.34 -5.97
CA ALA A 161 -9.36 -2.16 -5.26
C ALA A 161 -8.68 -1.15 -6.19
N LEU A 162 -8.03 -1.62 -7.28
CA LEU A 162 -7.39 -0.77 -8.28
C LEU A 162 -8.34 0.26 -8.90
N GLU A 163 -9.65 -0.03 -8.94
CA GLU A 163 -10.66 0.90 -9.47
C GLU A 163 -10.86 2.15 -8.60
N ASN A 164 -10.48 2.08 -7.32
CA ASN A 164 -10.66 3.15 -6.33
C ASN A 164 -9.32 3.65 -5.76
N VAL A 165 -8.19 3.39 -6.44
CA VAL A 165 -6.87 3.84 -5.98
C VAL A 165 -6.74 5.35 -6.17
N VAL A 166 -6.51 6.05 -5.06
CA VAL A 166 -6.12 7.46 -5.03
C VAL A 166 -4.65 7.59 -4.66
N ARG A 167 -4.00 8.63 -5.18
CA ARG A 167 -2.59 8.93 -4.92
C ARG A 167 -2.41 10.40 -4.60
N PHE A 168 -1.59 10.72 -3.60
CA PHE A 168 -1.37 12.10 -3.17
C PHE A 168 -0.75 12.99 -4.24
N ASP A 169 -0.01 12.42 -5.20
CA ASP A 169 0.61 13.16 -6.30
C ASP A 169 -0.30 13.33 -7.52
N PHE A 170 -1.52 12.78 -7.49
CA PHE A 170 -2.52 12.91 -8.56
C PHE A 170 -3.87 13.35 -8.00
N TYR A 171 -4.37 14.49 -8.45
CA TYR A 171 -5.69 14.98 -8.06
C TYR A 171 -6.46 15.43 -9.30
N GLU A 172 -7.66 14.88 -9.51
CA GLU A 172 -8.53 15.19 -10.67
C GLU A 172 -7.81 15.11 -12.03
N GLY A 173 -6.92 14.13 -12.20
CA GLY A 173 -6.15 13.94 -13.43
C GLY A 173 -4.93 14.85 -13.58
N HIS A 174 -4.65 15.70 -12.60
CA HIS A 174 -3.48 16.58 -12.57
C HIS A 174 -2.39 16.04 -11.65
N VAL A 175 -1.13 16.13 -12.11
CA VAL A 175 0.04 15.83 -11.29
C VAL A 175 0.33 17.01 -10.38
N ILE A 176 0.33 16.79 -9.07
CA ILE A 176 0.72 17.80 -8.09
C ILE A 176 2.21 17.64 -7.79
N THR A 177 3.06 18.35 -8.54
CA THR A 177 4.53 18.23 -8.43
C THR A 177 5.07 18.65 -7.06
N ASP A 178 4.44 19.61 -6.39
CA ASP A 178 4.75 20.02 -5.02
C ASP A 178 4.62 18.84 -4.03
N MET A 179 3.64 17.93 -4.26
CA MET A 179 3.44 16.76 -3.39
C MET A 179 4.58 15.76 -3.46
N SER A 180 5.34 15.71 -4.55
CA SER A 180 6.54 14.86 -4.62
C SER A 180 7.61 15.30 -3.61
N LYS A 181 7.78 16.63 -3.42
CA LYS A 181 8.72 17.16 -2.43
C LYS A 181 8.23 16.90 -1.00
N ILE A 182 6.95 17.17 -0.75
CA ILE A 182 6.31 16.95 0.57
C ILE A 182 6.38 15.47 0.98
N SER A 183 6.04 14.57 0.05
CA SER A 183 6.09 13.12 0.27
C SER A 183 7.52 12.62 0.43
N GLY A 184 8.46 13.08 -0.41
CA GLY A 184 9.88 12.73 -0.31
C GLY A 184 10.54 13.17 0.99
N ALA A 185 10.09 14.27 1.59
CA ALA A 185 10.53 14.72 2.91
C ALA A 185 9.77 14.08 4.08
N PHE A 186 8.76 13.25 3.77
CA PHE A 186 7.93 12.52 4.73
C PHE A 186 7.23 13.44 5.75
N ILE A 187 6.79 14.63 5.31
CA ILE A 187 6.27 15.67 6.22
C ILE A 187 5.03 15.20 6.97
N ILE A 188 4.04 14.61 6.27
CA ILE A 188 2.80 14.15 6.90
C ILE A 188 3.06 13.01 7.88
N GLY A 189 3.92 12.05 7.51
CA GLY A 189 4.31 10.96 8.40
C GLY A 189 5.02 11.46 9.67
N LYS A 190 5.90 12.46 9.54
CA LYS A 190 6.52 13.13 10.69
C LYS A 190 5.51 13.88 11.55
N ALA A 191 4.55 14.57 10.93
CA ALA A 191 3.50 15.29 11.66
C ALA A 191 2.69 14.34 12.54
N ILE A 192 2.28 13.18 12.01
CA ILE A 192 1.57 12.15 12.79
C ILE A 192 2.44 11.65 13.95
N ASN A 193 3.72 11.34 13.71
CA ASN A 193 4.62 10.90 14.78
C ASN A 193 4.78 11.95 15.88
N TYR A 194 5.02 13.22 15.51
CA TYR A 194 5.17 14.32 16.47
C TYR A 194 3.88 14.65 17.20
N MET A 195 2.72 14.45 16.57
CA MET A 195 1.43 14.59 17.22
C MET A 195 1.33 13.71 18.47
N PHE A 196 1.77 12.46 18.39
CA PHE A 196 1.79 11.56 19.55
C PHE A 196 2.96 11.83 20.49
N ALA A 197 4.15 12.07 19.95
CA ALA A 197 5.36 12.28 20.76
C ALA A 197 5.28 13.52 21.65
N ASN A 198 4.58 14.56 21.19
CA ASN A 198 4.47 15.86 21.88
C ASN A 198 3.06 16.13 22.44
N ASP A 199 2.15 15.18 22.31
CA ASP A 199 0.71 15.33 22.62
C ASP A 199 0.05 16.57 21.98
N TRP A 200 0.44 16.90 20.75
CA TRP A 200 -0.12 18.05 20.04
C TRP A 200 -1.60 17.84 19.70
N THR A 201 -2.34 18.94 19.64
CA THR A 201 -3.69 18.92 19.06
C THR A 201 -3.63 18.70 17.54
N PRO A 202 -4.73 18.25 16.91
CA PRO A 202 -4.82 18.20 15.45
C PRO A 202 -4.53 19.55 14.77
N GLU A 203 -4.90 20.66 15.41
CA GLU A 203 -4.67 22.02 14.93
C GLU A 203 -3.17 22.39 14.97
N GLU A 204 -2.49 22.12 16.08
CA GLU A 204 -1.04 22.32 16.23
C GLU A 204 -0.27 21.46 15.21
N THR A 205 -0.67 20.20 15.06
CA THR A 205 -0.09 19.27 14.09
C THR A 205 -0.26 19.78 12.66
N ALA A 206 -1.45 20.26 12.30
CA ALA A 206 -1.73 20.82 10.98
C ALA A 206 -0.95 22.11 10.72
N ALA A 207 -0.79 22.96 11.73
CA ALA A 207 0.01 24.18 11.63
C ALA A 207 1.49 23.87 11.42
N TRP A 208 2.03 22.89 12.15
CA TRP A 208 3.41 22.43 11.97
C TRP A 208 3.64 21.85 10.57
N ALA A 209 2.76 20.94 10.12
CA ALA A 209 2.86 20.32 8.81
C ALA A 209 2.79 21.36 7.67
N GLN A 210 1.91 22.35 7.79
CA GLN A 210 1.79 23.46 6.84
C GLN A 210 3.09 24.25 6.75
N LYS A 211 3.65 24.65 7.90
CA LYS A 211 4.90 25.42 7.96
C LYS A 211 6.08 24.68 7.34
N GLU A 212 6.22 23.38 7.60
CA GLU A 212 7.29 22.58 7.00
C GLU A 212 7.08 22.35 5.50
N ALA A 213 5.82 22.24 5.05
CA ALA A 213 5.50 22.17 3.63
C ALA A 213 5.86 23.49 2.90
N GLU A 214 5.51 24.65 3.46
CA GLU A 214 5.87 25.96 2.89
C GLU A 214 7.39 26.12 2.78
N LYS A 215 8.12 25.75 3.85
CA LYS A 215 9.58 25.79 3.87
C LYS A 215 10.22 24.96 2.76
N ILE A 216 9.77 23.73 2.52
CA ILE A 216 10.36 22.88 1.46
C ILE A 216 9.94 23.32 0.05
N LEU A 217 8.80 23.99 -0.06
CA LEU A 217 8.32 24.55 -1.32
C LEU A 217 8.93 25.93 -1.61
N GLY A 218 9.60 26.57 -0.64
CA GLY A 218 10.15 27.91 -0.77
C GLY A 218 9.08 28.99 -0.80
N LYS A 219 7.98 28.77 -0.07
CA LYS A 219 6.84 29.69 0.08
C LYS A 219 6.87 30.35 1.45
#